data_AF-A0A250WWZ7-F1
#
_entry.id   AF-A0A250WWZ7-F1
#
_cell.length_a   1.000
_cell.length_b   1.000
_cell.length_c   1.000
_cell.angle_alpha   90.00
_cell.angle_beta   90.00
_cell.angle_gamma   90.00
#
_symmetry.space_group_name_H-M   'P 1'
#
loop_
_entity.id
_entity.type
_entity.pdbx_description
1 polymer ?
#
loop_
_entity_poly.entity_id
_entity_poly.type
_entity_poly.pdbx_seq_one_letter_code
_entity_poly.pdbx_strand_id
1 'polypeptide(L)'
;MAELGAAVIRRLTKELVDLQSSPCEGIRVTINEVNIADIQAEVEGPAGTPFEGGLFRFKLLIPAEFPNVPPKGSFITKIFHPNISTSGEICVNVLKKDWQPEMGIRHVLMVIRCLLIQPFPDSALNEEAGRLLLDNYEEYAKHARLMTSIHAPAPKRSHTYHGISAAHQPIIGASAITSGPLTTSGANAGHVNSSSAKDDNCSPVKRAKPEQPKAGGAVAAVVGVSKIKKNLKRL
;
A
#
# COMPACT_ATOMS: atom_id res chain seq x y z
N MET A 1 -25.15 3.63 -18.38
CA MET A 1 -23.95 2.90 -17.90
C MET A 1 -23.40 2.12 -19.07
N ALA A 2 -22.08 2.10 -19.28
CA ALA A 2 -21.50 1.33 -20.36
C ALA A 2 -21.74 -0.17 -20.15
N GLU A 3 -22.15 -0.87 -21.19
CA GLU A 3 -22.34 -2.33 -21.15
C GLU A 3 -20.99 -3.01 -21.36
N LEU A 4 -20.53 -3.79 -20.38
CA LEU A 4 -19.27 -4.52 -20.48
C LEU A 4 -19.45 -5.73 -21.40
N GLY A 5 -18.52 -5.94 -22.33
CA GLY A 5 -18.52 -7.13 -23.18
C GLY A 5 -18.33 -8.43 -22.37
N ALA A 6 -18.94 -9.52 -22.81
CA ALA A 6 -18.90 -10.81 -22.10
C ALA A 6 -17.47 -11.32 -21.81
N ALA A 7 -16.52 -11.05 -22.70
CA ALA A 7 -15.11 -11.41 -22.49
C ALA A 7 -14.49 -10.63 -21.32
N VAL A 8 -14.81 -9.33 -21.22
CA VAL A 8 -14.37 -8.46 -20.12
C VAL A 8 -14.99 -8.92 -18.80
N ILE A 9 -16.29 -9.24 -18.81
CA ILE A 9 -16.99 -9.77 -17.63
C ILE A 9 -16.29 -11.04 -17.11
N ARG A 10 -16.06 -12.04 -17.98
CA ARG A 10 -15.37 -13.29 -17.58
C ARG A 10 -13.98 -13.02 -17.00
N ARG A 11 -13.25 -12.09 -17.61
CA ARG A 11 -11.92 -11.69 -17.13
C ARG A 11 -11.98 -11.04 -15.75
N LEU A 12 -12.85 -10.04 -15.57
CA LEU A 12 -13.02 -9.35 -14.29
C LEU A 12 -13.44 -10.31 -13.18
N THR A 13 -14.40 -11.19 -13.44
CA THR A 13 -14.82 -12.19 -12.46
C THR A 13 -13.64 -13.06 -12.01
N LYS A 14 -12.81 -13.53 -12.95
CA LYS A 14 -11.61 -14.31 -12.62
C LYS A 14 -10.62 -13.50 -11.77
N GLU A 15 -10.34 -12.26 -12.14
CA GLU A 15 -9.43 -11.39 -11.39
C GLU A 15 -9.95 -11.05 -9.99
N LEU A 16 -11.25 -10.83 -9.83
CA LEU A 16 -11.86 -10.52 -8.53
C LEU A 16 -11.84 -11.74 -7.58
N VAL A 17 -12.09 -12.95 -8.10
CA VAL A 17 -11.95 -14.19 -7.33
C VAL A 17 -10.49 -14.43 -6.92
N ASP A 18 -9.54 -14.15 -7.81
CA ASP A 18 -8.11 -14.20 -7.49
C ASP A 18 -7.73 -13.20 -6.39
N LEU A 19 -8.26 -11.97 -6.43
CA LEU A 19 -8.03 -10.96 -5.40
C LEU A 19 -8.64 -11.31 -4.04
N GLN A 20 -9.76 -12.05 -4.01
CA GLN A 20 -10.34 -12.55 -2.76
C GLN A 20 -9.52 -13.67 -2.13
N SER A 21 -9.03 -14.62 -2.95
CA SER A 21 -8.23 -15.74 -2.46
C SER A 21 -6.78 -15.35 -2.14
N SER A 22 -6.24 -14.34 -2.84
CA SER A 22 -4.89 -13.83 -2.70
C SER A 22 -4.91 -12.29 -2.63
N PRO A 23 -5.25 -11.69 -1.48
CA PRO A 23 -5.35 -10.24 -1.35
C PRO A 23 -4.00 -9.55 -1.52
N CYS A 24 -4.00 -8.33 -2.08
CA CYS A 24 -2.80 -7.50 -2.12
C CYS A 24 -2.42 -7.05 -0.71
N GLU A 25 -1.12 -6.93 -0.44
CA GLU A 25 -0.65 -6.47 0.86
C GLU A 25 -1.23 -5.10 1.23
N GLY A 26 -1.87 -5.04 2.40
CA GLY A 26 -2.52 -3.84 2.94
C GLY A 26 -3.60 -3.24 2.03
N ILE A 27 -4.21 -4.04 1.16
CA ILE A 27 -5.41 -3.67 0.39
C ILE A 27 -6.48 -4.73 0.56
N ARG A 28 -7.71 -4.30 0.88
CA ARG A 28 -8.89 -5.16 0.90
C ARG A 28 -9.83 -4.74 -0.23
N VAL A 29 -10.30 -5.71 -1.00
CA VAL A 29 -11.25 -5.48 -2.10
C VAL A 29 -12.64 -5.94 -1.68
N THR A 30 -13.63 -5.10 -1.90
CA THR A 30 -15.05 -5.41 -1.72
C THR A 30 -15.69 -5.52 -3.10
N ILE A 31 -16.15 -6.73 -3.43
CA ILE A 31 -16.85 -6.98 -4.69
C ILE A 31 -18.30 -6.52 -4.57
N ASN A 32 -18.76 -5.76 -5.56
CA ASN A 32 -20.18 -5.45 -5.72
C ASN A 32 -20.85 -6.56 -6.56
N GLU A 33 -21.73 -7.34 -5.94
CA GLU A 33 -22.43 -8.46 -6.59
C GLU A 33 -23.44 -7.99 -7.65
N VAL A 34 -23.95 -6.76 -7.53
CA VAL A 34 -24.93 -6.18 -8.46
C VAL A 34 -24.23 -5.59 -9.69
N ASN A 35 -23.09 -4.94 -9.49
CA ASN A 35 -22.33 -4.30 -10.55
C ASN A 35 -20.83 -4.53 -10.39
N ILE A 36 -20.32 -5.57 -11.05
CA ILE A 36 -18.89 -5.94 -11.04
C ILE A 36 -17.98 -4.87 -11.69
N ALA A 37 -18.54 -3.89 -12.39
CA ALA A 37 -17.80 -2.77 -12.96
C ALA A 37 -17.46 -1.67 -11.92
N ASP A 38 -18.10 -1.72 -10.75
CA ASP A 38 -17.84 -0.83 -9.62
C ASP A 38 -17.17 -1.62 -8.49
N ILE A 39 -15.85 -1.50 -8.41
CA ILE A 39 -15.03 -2.24 -7.46
C ILE A 39 -14.65 -1.29 -6.34
N GLN A 40 -15.01 -1.60 -5.10
CA GLN A 40 -14.57 -0.82 -3.95
C GLN A 40 -13.37 -1.48 -3.29
N ALA A 41 -12.47 -0.68 -2.75
CA ALA A 41 -11.31 -1.16 -2.03
C ALA A 41 -10.91 -0.23 -0.90
N GLU A 42 -10.18 -0.79 0.06
CA GLU A 42 -9.57 -0.10 1.18
C GLU A 42 -8.07 -0.31 1.12
N VAL A 43 -7.28 0.76 1.17
CA VAL A 43 -5.82 0.70 1.26
C VAL A 43 -5.37 1.24 2.62
N GLU A 44 -4.54 0.46 3.30
CA GLU A 44 -3.82 0.89 4.49
C GLU A 44 -2.73 1.87 4.08
N GLY A 45 -2.67 3.01 4.76
CA GLY A 45 -1.62 4.00 4.58
C GLY A 45 -0.24 3.37 4.84
N PRO A 46 0.67 3.38 3.85
CA PRO A 46 1.96 2.72 3.98
C PRO A 46 2.81 3.31 5.12
N ALA A 47 3.59 2.47 5.78
CA ALA A 47 4.50 2.89 6.84
C ALA A 47 5.57 3.88 6.32
N GLY A 48 5.97 4.82 7.16
CA GLY A 48 6.92 5.88 6.83
C GLY A 48 6.34 6.99 5.94
N THR A 49 5.03 6.96 5.65
CA THR A 49 4.35 8.01 4.87
C THR A 49 3.47 8.87 5.78
N PRO A 50 3.08 10.09 5.35
CA PRO A 50 2.09 10.90 6.07
C PRO A 50 0.71 10.24 6.22
N PHE A 51 0.48 9.12 5.51
CA PHE A 51 -0.76 8.37 5.49
C PHE A 51 -0.77 7.20 6.48
N GLU A 52 0.37 6.89 7.09
CA GLU A 52 0.54 5.75 8.01
C GLU A 52 -0.54 5.71 9.09
N GLY A 53 -1.07 4.51 9.36
CA GLY A 53 -2.15 4.28 10.31
C GLY A 53 -3.54 4.69 9.79
N GLY A 54 -3.61 5.29 8.60
CA GLY A 54 -4.87 5.58 7.91
C GLY A 54 -5.44 4.37 7.17
N LEU A 55 -6.76 4.35 7.01
CA LEU A 55 -7.47 3.41 6.14
C LEU A 55 -8.31 4.19 5.12
N PHE A 56 -7.93 4.09 3.84
CA PHE A 56 -8.51 4.91 2.77
C PHE A 56 -9.40 4.06 1.87
N ARG A 57 -10.68 4.43 1.80
CA ARG A 57 -11.64 3.84 0.86
C ARG A 57 -11.51 4.52 -0.50
N PHE A 58 -11.49 3.73 -1.55
CA PHE A 58 -11.54 4.18 -2.93
C PHE A 58 -12.36 3.22 -3.77
N LYS A 59 -12.71 3.64 -4.97
CA LYS A 59 -13.40 2.82 -5.96
C LYS A 59 -12.69 2.86 -7.30
N LEU A 60 -12.82 1.76 -8.04
CA LEU A 60 -12.40 1.63 -9.43
C LEU A 60 -13.65 1.42 -10.28
N LEU A 61 -13.80 2.26 -11.31
CA LEU A 61 -14.84 2.12 -12.31
C LEU A 61 -14.22 1.55 -13.59
N ILE A 62 -14.75 0.41 -14.04
CA ILE A 62 -14.30 -0.23 -15.27
C ILE A 62 -14.94 0.49 -16.48
N PRO A 63 -14.14 1.10 -17.38
CA PRO A 63 -14.66 1.74 -18.58
C PRO A 63 -15.07 0.72 -19.65
N ALA A 64 -15.84 1.15 -20.65
CA ALA A 64 -16.26 0.31 -21.77
C ALA A 64 -15.07 -0.22 -22.58
N GLU A 65 -14.02 0.58 -22.64
CA GLU A 65 -12.79 0.34 -23.40
C GLU A 65 -11.80 -0.56 -22.65
N PHE A 66 -12.12 -1.01 -21.43
CA PHE A 66 -11.27 -1.95 -20.71
C PHE A 66 -11.15 -3.27 -21.49
N PRO A 67 -9.94 -3.84 -21.64
CA PRO A 67 -8.70 -3.47 -20.97
C PRO A 67 -7.76 -2.53 -21.75
N ASN A 68 -8.16 -2.02 -22.91
CA ASN A 68 -7.33 -1.10 -23.69
C ASN A 68 -7.07 0.22 -22.94
N VAL A 69 -8.00 0.61 -22.06
CA VAL A 69 -7.85 1.73 -21.13
C VAL A 69 -7.94 1.20 -19.69
N PRO A 70 -7.10 1.69 -18.75
CA PRO A 70 -7.17 1.28 -17.36
C PRO A 70 -8.49 1.70 -16.69
N PRO A 71 -8.87 1.04 -15.58
CA PRO A 71 -9.92 1.51 -14.68
C PRO A 71 -9.72 2.97 -14.25
N LYS A 72 -10.83 3.69 -14.05
CA LYS A 72 -10.81 5.02 -13.44
C LYS A 72 -10.87 4.89 -11.92
N GLY A 73 -9.98 5.56 -11.20
CA GLY A 73 -9.93 5.51 -9.74
C GLY A 73 -10.47 6.78 -9.08
N SER A 74 -11.16 6.63 -7.95
CA SER A 74 -11.53 7.76 -7.09
C SER A 74 -11.54 7.37 -5.62
N PHE A 75 -10.87 8.16 -4.80
CA PHE A 75 -10.95 8.08 -3.34
C PHE A 75 -12.33 8.53 -2.86
N ILE A 76 -12.91 7.71 -1.99
CA ILE A 76 -14.12 8.02 -1.22
C ILE A 76 -13.70 8.72 0.08
N THR A 77 -12.63 8.24 0.71
CA THR A 77 -12.00 8.89 1.85
C THR A 77 -11.26 10.15 1.39
N LYS A 78 -11.58 11.30 1.97
CA LYS A 78 -10.85 12.56 1.69
C LYS A 78 -9.38 12.42 2.05
N ILE A 79 -8.50 12.93 1.18
CA ILE A 79 -7.04 12.82 1.32
C ILE A 79 -6.37 14.07 0.76
N PHE A 80 -5.29 14.52 1.41
CA PHE A 80 -4.44 15.58 0.90
C PHE A 80 -3.24 14.97 0.19
N HIS A 81 -3.29 14.92 -1.14
CA HIS A 81 -2.31 14.21 -1.95
C HIS A 81 -2.16 14.89 -3.32
N PRO A 82 -0.95 15.03 -3.89
CA PRO A 82 -0.73 15.75 -5.16
C PRO A 82 -1.57 15.21 -6.32
N ASN A 83 -1.61 13.89 -6.50
CA ASN A 83 -2.28 13.26 -7.66
C ASN A 83 -3.76 12.91 -7.45
N ILE A 84 -4.38 13.41 -6.38
CA ILE A 84 -5.78 13.15 -6.05
C ILE A 84 -6.49 14.50 -5.96
N SER A 85 -7.56 14.68 -6.73
CA SER A 85 -8.34 15.92 -6.70
C SER A 85 -9.09 16.08 -5.38
N THR A 86 -9.58 17.28 -5.10
CA THR A 86 -10.40 17.56 -3.90
C THR A 86 -11.70 16.75 -3.87
N SER A 87 -12.22 16.34 -5.04
CA SER A 87 -13.36 15.43 -5.21
C SER A 87 -12.99 13.95 -5.11
N GLY A 88 -11.69 13.63 -4.95
CA GLY A 88 -11.17 12.28 -4.80
C GLY A 88 -10.71 11.62 -6.10
N GLU A 89 -10.82 12.25 -7.26
CA GLU A 89 -10.41 11.63 -8.53
C GLU A 89 -8.89 11.41 -8.57
N ILE A 90 -8.47 10.22 -8.99
CA ILE A 90 -7.06 9.89 -9.19
C ILE A 90 -6.63 10.33 -10.58
N CYS A 91 -5.48 11.00 -10.68
CA CYS A 91 -4.95 11.45 -11.96
C CYS A 91 -4.85 10.33 -13.00
N VAL A 92 -5.51 10.51 -14.14
CA VAL A 92 -5.52 9.52 -15.23
C VAL A 92 -4.14 9.23 -15.79
N ASN A 93 -3.21 10.19 -15.75
CA ASN A 93 -1.85 10.00 -16.23
C ASN A 93 -1.08 9.01 -15.35
N VAL A 94 -1.38 8.95 -14.05
CA VAL A 94 -0.77 7.97 -13.14
C VAL A 94 -1.21 6.56 -13.49
N LEU A 95 -2.50 6.35 -13.75
CA LEU A 95 -3.04 5.02 -14.05
C LEU A 95 -2.78 4.57 -15.49
N LYS A 96 -2.59 5.52 -16.42
CA LYS A 96 -2.29 5.24 -17.83
C LYS A 96 -0.80 5.03 -18.11
N LYS A 97 0.08 5.56 -17.26
CA LYS A 97 1.52 5.44 -17.46
C LYS A 97 1.91 3.96 -17.48
N ASP A 98 2.49 3.53 -18.59
CA ASP A 98 2.95 2.16 -18.84
C ASP A 98 1.85 1.09 -18.77
N TRP A 99 0.57 1.47 -18.81
CA TRP A 99 -0.55 0.54 -18.83
C TRP A 99 -0.52 -0.33 -20.09
N GLN A 100 -0.64 -1.64 -19.91
CA GLN A 100 -0.80 -2.61 -20.99
C GLN A 100 -2.11 -3.39 -20.80
N PRO A 101 -2.83 -3.76 -21.87
CA PRO A 101 -4.10 -4.48 -21.78
C PRO A 101 -4.02 -5.82 -21.02
N GLU A 102 -2.84 -6.43 -20.92
CA GLU A 102 -2.60 -7.66 -20.16
C GLU A 102 -2.61 -7.42 -18.64
N MET A 103 -2.40 -6.18 -18.21
CA MET A 103 -2.44 -5.79 -16.80
C MET A 103 -3.88 -5.81 -16.27
N GLY A 104 -4.04 -6.21 -15.01
CA GLY A 104 -5.34 -6.38 -14.36
C GLY A 104 -5.61 -5.40 -13.22
N ILE A 105 -6.72 -5.61 -12.53
CA ILE A 105 -7.15 -4.84 -11.36
C ILE A 105 -6.08 -4.86 -10.27
N ARG A 106 -5.43 -6.00 -10.04
CA ARG A 106 -4.30 -6.13 -9.09
C ARG A 106 -3.21 -5.09 -9.33
N HIS A 107 -2.83 -4.87 -10.59
CA HIS A 107 -1.80 -3.90 -10.94
C HIS A 107 -2.24 -2.48 -10.56
N VAL A 108 -3.47 -2.10 -10.88
CA VAL A 108 -4.04 -0.79 -10.54
C VAL A 108 -4.06 -0.55 -9.04
N LEU A 109 -4.50 -1.55 -8.26
CA LEU A 109 -4.49 -1.49 -6.79
C LEU A 109 -3.08 -1.23 -6.25
N MET A 110 -2.07 -1.89 -6.83
CA MET A 110 -0.68 -1.71 -6.43
C MET A 110 -0.11 -0.35 -6.83
N VAL A 111 -0.43 0.15 -8.02
CA VAL A 111 -0.08 1.51 -8.44
C VAL A 111 -0.64 2.54 -7.46
N ILE A 112 -1.90 2.38 -7.03
CA ILE A 112 -2.53 3.30 -6.06
C ILE A 112 -1.81 3.27 -4.70
N ARG A 113 -1.44 2.09 -4.19
CA ARG A 113 -0.66 1.98 -2.94
C ARG A 113 0.73 2.62 -3.09
N CYS A 114 1.42 2.36 -4.20
CA CYS A 114 2.72 2.96 -4.49
C CYS A 114 2.63 4.49 -4.63
N LEU A 115 1.52 5.00 -5.14
CA LEU A 115 1.28 6.44 -5.26
C LEU A 115 1.27 7.13 -3.88
N LEU A 116 0.75 6.48 -2.84
CA LEU A 116 0.78 6.99 -1.46
C LEU A 116 2.21 7.01 -0.88
N ILE A 117 3.12 6.19 -1.40
CA ILE A 117 4.53 6.19 -1.00
C ILE A 117 5.28 7.29 -1.75
N GLN A 118 5.11 7.33 -3.07
CA GLN A 118 5.82 8.22 -3.96
C GLN A 118 4.84 8.93 -4.90
N PRO A 119 4.39 10.15 -4.53
CA PRO A 119 3.57 10.97 -5.41
C PRO A 119 4.33 11.36 -6.68
N PHE A 120 3.59 11.64 -7.76
CA PHE A 120 4.15 12.07 -9.05
C PHE A 120 3.89 13.56 -9.30
N PRO A 121 4.80 14.47 -8.91
CA PRO A 121 4.54 15.92 -8.87
C PRO A 121 4.14 16.52 -10.23
N ASP A 122 4.68 16.00 -11.34
CA ASP A 122 4.40 16.49 -12.70
C ASP A 122 2.94 16.30 -13.15
N SER A 123 2.15 15.53 -12.39
CA SER A 123 0.74 15.25 -12.68
C SER A 123 -0.17 15.58 -11.49
N ALA A 124 0.20 16.60 -10.72
CA ALA A 124 -0.58 17.07 -9.59
C ALA A 124 -1.97 17.58 -10.04
N LEU A 125 -3.02 17.04 -9.43
CA LEU A 125 -4.38 17.56 -9.50
C LEU A 125 -4.70 18.49 -8.32
N ASN A 126 -4.01 18.31 -7.21
CA ASN A 126 -4.01 19.22 -6.08
C ASN A 126 -2.72 20.05 -6.12
N GLU A 127 -2.83 21.24 -6.69
CA GLU A 127 -1.69 22.15 -6.89
C GLU A 127 -1.01 22.54 -5.58
N GLU A 128 -1.77 22.74 -4.51
CA GLU A 128 -1.23 23.07 -3.19
C GLU A 128 -0.40 21.92 -2.63
N ALA A 129 -0.94 20.70 -2.66
CA ALA A 129 -0.23 19.50 -2.21
C ALA A 129 1.03 19.25 -3.06
N GLY A 130 0.94 19.43 -4.39
CA GLY A 130 2.07 19.29 -5.30
C GLY A 130 3.17 20.31 -5.02
N ARG A 131 2.81 21.59 -4.83
CA ARG A 131 3.74 22.65 -4.49
C ARG A 131 4.41 22.41 -3.14
N LEU A 132 3.65 22.09 -2.10
CA LEU A 132 4.21 21.80 -0.77
C LEU A 132 5.11 20.57 -0.79
N LEU A 133 4.78 19.51 -1.55
CA LEU A 133 5.64 18.33 -1.67
C LEU A 133 7.07 18.71 -2.14
N LEU A 134 7.17 19.63 -3.10
CA LEU A 134 8.45 20.05 -3.69
C LEU A 134 9.16 21.13 -2.85
N ASP A 135 8.41 22.12 -2.36
CA ASP A 135 8.97 23.32 -1.72
C ASP A 135 9.18 23.15 -0.21
N ASN A 136 8.28 22.41 0.47
CA ASN A 136 8.27 22.26 1.92
C ASN A 136 7.58 20.95 2.34
N TYR A 137 8.33 19.85 2.26
CA TYR A 137 7.82 18.52 2.57
C TYR A 137 7.27 18.39 3.99
N GLU A 138 7.84 19.09 4.98
CA GLU A 138 7.36 19.04 6.37
C GLU A 138 5.94 19.57 6.50
N GLU A 139 5.62 20.69 5.85
CA GLU A 139 4.26 21.25 5.88
C GLU A 139 3.29 20.38 5.06
N TYR A 140 3.71 19.85 3.90
CA TYR A 140 2.95 18.84 3.16
C TYR A 140 2.58 17.65 4.06
N ALA A 141 3.58 17.09 4.73
CA ALA A 141 3.41 15.91 5.57
C ALA A 141 2.52 16.22 6.79
N LYS A 142 2.64 17.42 7.37
CA LYS A 142 1.77 17.87 8.47
C LYS A 142 0.30 17.99 8.03
N HIS A 143 0.02 18.60 6.88
CA HIS A 143 -1.33 18.67 6.32
C HIS A 143 -1.88 17.27 6.00
N ALA A 144 -1.09 16.41 5.36
CA ALA A 144 -1.48 15.05 5.02
C ALA A 144 -1.76 14.18 6.25
N ARG A 145 -0.93 14.27 7.31
CA ARG A 145 -1.17 13.60 8.59
C ARG A 145 -2.45 14.06 9.27
N LEU A 146 -2.70 15.38 9.29
CA LEU A 146 -3.93 15.94 9.86
C LEU A 146 -5.16 15.39 9.12
N MET A 147 -5.16 15.46 7.79
CA MET A 147 -6.26 14.94 6.97
C MET A 147 -6.46 13.43 7.15
N THR A 148 -5.37 12.66 7.24
CA THR A 148 -5.41 11.22 7.53
C THR A 148 -6.09 10.94 8.87
N SER A 149 -5.71 11.66 9.94
CA SER A 149 -6.28 11.47 11.28
C SER A 149 -7.78 11.76 11.38
N ILE A 150 -8.27 12.70 10.57
CA ILE A 150 -9.68 13.12 10.57
C ILE A 150 -10.53 12.21 9.69
N HIS A 151 -10.03 11.85 8.49
CA HIS A 151 -10.86 11.24 7.46
C HIS A 151 -10.62 9.75 7.24
N ALA A 152 -9.47 9.23 7.66
CA ALA A 152 -9.08 7.85 7.44
C ALA A 152 -8.83 7.07 8.75
N PRO A 153 -9.64 7.23 9.83
CA PRO A 153 -9.37 6.54 11.07
C PRO A 153 -9.40 5.02 10.87
N ALA A 154 -8.29 4.34 11.13
CA ALA A 154 -8.27 2.88 11.12
C ALA A 154 -9.02 2.33 12.34
N PRO A 155 -9.77 1.22 12.20
CA PRO A 155 -10.40 0.57 13.33
C PRO A 155 -9.32 0.14 14.34
N LYS A 156 -9.48 0.56 15.59
CA LYS A 156 -8.61 0.11 16.69
C LYS A 156 -8.75 -1.41 16.77
N ARG A 157 -7.67 -2.16 16.51
CA ARG A 157 -7.64 -3.60 16.76
C ARG A 157 -7.99 -3.81 18.23
N SER A 158 -9.16 -4.40 18.50
CA SER A 158 -9.53 -4.83 19.84
C SER A 158 -8.48 -5.81 20.35
N HIS A 159 -7.78 -5.46 21.43
CA HIS A 159 -6.97 -6.43 22.16
C HIS A 159 -7.91 -7.42 22.85
N THR A 160 -8.21 -8.55 22.20
CA THR A 160 -8.76 -9.70 22.89
C THR A 160 -7.67 -10.31 23.77
N TYR A 161 -7.82 -10.11 25.07
CA TYR A 161 -7.06 -10.79 26.12
C TYR A 161 -7.19 -12.29 25.90
N HIS A 162 -6.13 -12.95 25.41
CA HIS A 162 -6.12 -14.41 25.33
C HIS A 162 -6.02 -14.95 26.76
N GLY A 163 -7.11 -15.54 27.21
CA GLY A 163 -7.27 -16.12 28.53
C GLY A 163 -6.19 -17.14 28.85
N ILE A 164 -5.66 -17.05 30.06
CA ILE A 164 -4.83 -18.06 30.69
C ILE A 164 -5.68 -19.32 30.82
N SER A 165 -5.26 -20.38 30.12
CA SER A 165 -5.88 -21.70 30.15
C SER A 165 -5.91 -22.25 31.59
N ALA A 166 -7.07 -22.75 31.98
CA ALA A 166 -7.33 -23.38 33.27
C ALA A 166 -6.41 -24.58 33.49
N ALA A 167 -5.75 -24.60 34.66
CA ALA A 167 -4.95 -25.71 35.13
C ALA A 167 -5.81 -26.99 35.28
N HIS A 168 -5.31 -28.07 34.71
CA HIS A 168 -5.81 -29.43 34.82
C HIS A 168 -5.55 -29.97 36.25
N GLN A 169 -6.57 -30.57 36.89
CA GLN A 169 -6.43 -31.25 38.19
C GLN A 169 -5.97 -32.70 38.00
N PRO A 170 -5.18 -33.29 38.92
CA PRO A 170 -4.96 -34.73 38.95
C PRO A 170 -5.94 -35.42 39.91
N ILE A 171 -6.66 -36.42 39.40
CA ILE A 171 -7.33 -37.47 40.18
C ILE A 171 -6.73 -38.80 39.72
N ILE A 172 -6.10 -39.55 40.63
CA ILE A 172 -6.35 -40.97 40.94
C ILE A 172 -5.33 -41.47 41.97
N GLY A 173 -5.80 -42.26 42.94
CA GLY A 173 -5.02 -42.76 44.07
C GLY A 173 -4.67 -44.25 44.05
N ALA A 174 -4.07 -44.65 45.17
CA ALA A 174 -3.97 -45.99 45.77
C ALA A 174 -3.04 -47.04 45.15
N SER A 175 -1.85 -47.13 45.76
CA SER A 175 -1.19 -48.30 46.36
C SER A 175 -1.50 -49.73 45.88
N ALA A 176 -0.45 -50.44 45.46
CA ALA A 176 -0.18 -51.81 45.90
C ALA A 176 1.32 -52.12 45.83
N ILE A 177 1.74 -52.98 46.75
CA ILE A 177 3.09 -53.25 47.24
C ILE A 177 3.49 -54.62 46.70
N THR A 178 4.72 -54.83 46.21
CA THR A 178 5.44 -56.11 46.36
C THR A 178 6.91 -55.98 45.95
N SER A 179 7.73 -56.81 46.58
CA SER A 179 9.17 -56.77 46.81
C SER A 179 9.96 -57.78 45.95
N GLY A 180 11.21 -57.46 45.59
CA GLY A 180 12.24 -58.47 45.25
C GLY A 180 13.40 -57.96 44.36
N PRO A 181 14.65 -58.48 44.51
CA PRO A 181 15.88 -57.69 44.30
C PRO A 181 16.82 -58.11 43.14
N LEU A 182 17.70 -57.16 42.79
CA LEU A 182 19.06 -57.22 42.18
C LEU A 182 19.42 -58.35 41.19
N THR A 183 19.88 -57.96 39.99
CA THR A 183 21.13 -58.48 39.39
C THR A 183 21.85 -57.44 38.52
N THR A 184 23.17 -57.54 38.55
CA THR A 184 24.25 -56.72 38.02
C THR A 184 24.44 -56.81 36.49
N SER A 185 24.97 -55.77 35.83
CA SER A 185 26.21 -55.83 35.00
C SER A 185 26.45 -54.57 34.12
N GLY A 186 27.70 -54.10 34.14
CA GLY A 186 28.44 -53.46 33.02
C GLY A 186 28.01 -52.04 32.61
N ALA A 187 28.64 -50.96 33.07
CA ALA A 187 29.90 -50.40 32.54
C ALA A 187 29.93 -50.20 31.02
N ASN A 188 29.82 -48.95 30.54
CA ASN A 188 30.97 -48.24 29.96
C ASN A 188 30.73 -46.72 29.88
N ALA A 189 31.82 -45.99 30.03
CA ALA A 189 31.95 -44.56 30.20
C ALA A 189 32.20 -43.81 28.87
N GLY A 190 31.99 -42.50 28.95
CA GLY A 190 32.63 -41.47 28.11
C GLY A 190 32.02 -41.28 26.72
N HIS A 191 31.93 -40.08 26.15
CA HIS A 191 32.62 -38.84 26.49
C HIS A 191 31.83 -37.64 25.95
N VAL A 192 31.97 -36.56 26.71
CA VAL A 192 31.61 -35.14 26.52
C VAL A 192 32.10 -34.57 25.17
N ASN A 193 31.43 -33.59 24.55
CA ASN A 193 31.44 -32.15 24.84
C ASN A 193 30.26 -31.48 24.10
N SER A 194 29.37 -30.66 24.70
CA SER A 194 29.54 -29.23 25.04
C SER A 194 30.10 -28.40 23.87
N SER A 195 29.58 -27.26 23.42
CA SER A 195 28.70 -26.27 24.04
C SER A 195 28.40 -25.15 23.04
N SER A 196 27.22 -24.53 23.18
CA SER A 196 26.96 -23.10 23.06
C SER A 196 27.36 -22.36 21.77
N ALA A 197 26.39 -22.16 20.88
CA ALA A 197 26.33 -20.96 20.05
C ALA A 197 25.87 -19.78 20.93
N LYS A 198 26.70 -18.73 20.99
CA LYS A 198 26.31 -17.41 21.50
C LYS A 198 26.28 -16.45 20.33
N ASP A 199 25.15 -15.78 20.22
CA ASP A 199 24.95 -14.52 19.51
C ASP A 199 25.93 -13.46 20.01
N ASP A 200 26.38 -12.60 19.09
CA ASP A 200 26.55 -11.15 19.25
C ASP A 200 27.43 -10.65 18.09
N ASN A 201 26.88 -9.78 17.24
CA ASN A 201 27.36 -8.39 17.11
C ASN A 201 26.79 -7.72 15.84
N CYS A 202 26.03 -6.65 16.07
CA CYS A 202 25.52 -5.69 15.12
C CYS A 202 26.42 -4.46 15.10
N SER A 203 26.82 -3.97 13.91
CA SER A 203 27.24 -2.58 13.71
C SER A 203 27.27 -2.17 12.22
N PRO A 204 27.15 -0.87 11.91
CA PRO A 204 26.33 -0.35 10.82
C PRO A 204 27.11 0.06 9.57
N VAL A 205 26.54 -0.15 8.38
CA VAL A 205 27.11 0.34 7.12
C VAL A 205 26.57 1.73 6.78
N LYS A 206 27.53 2.62 6.49
CA LYS A 206 27.41 4.08 6.36
C LYS A 206 26.67 4.52 5.10
N ARG A 207 25.93 5.62 5.27
CA ARG A 207 25.18 6.39 4.28
C ARG A 207 26.11 7.02 3.23
N ALA A 208 25.88 6.75 1.95
CA ALA A 208 26.57 7.41 0.83
C ALA A 208 25.92 8.78 0.49
N LYS A 209 26.76 9.75 0.12
CA LYS A 209 26.42 11.16 -0.16
C LYS A 209 26.24 11.35 -1.69
N PRO A 210 25.33 12.21 -2.17
CA PRO A 210 25.09 12.39 -3.61
C PRO A 210 26.15 13.28 -4.29
N GLU A 211 26.50 12.90 -5.52
CA GLU A 211 27.47 13.55 -6.40
C GLU A 211 26.79 14.64 -7.26
N GLN A 212 27.43 15.80 -7.43
CA GLN A 212 26.92 16.93 -8.22
C GLN A 212 27.26 16.80 -9.72
N PRO A 213 26.42 17.30 -10.65
CA PRO A 213 26.70 17.28 -12.07
C PRO A 213 27.61 18.45 -12.50
N LYS A 214 28.57 18.16 -13.38
CA LYS A 214 29.49 19.13 -14.01
C LYS A 214 28.80 19.92 -15.13
N ALA A 215 29.13 21.21 -15.22
CA ALA A 215 28.68 22.15 -16.24
C ALA A 215 29.40 21.98 -17.59
N GLY A 216 28.71 22.29 -18.68
CA GLY A 216 29.34 22.58 -19.98
C GLY A 216 28.36 22.64 -21.16
N GLY A 217 28.26 23.81 -21.81
CA GLY A 217 27.84 23.92 -23.21
C GLY A 217 26.63 24.83 -23.49
N ALA A 218 26.90 26.11 -23.78
CA ALA A 218 25.94 27.08 -24.27
C ALA A 218 25.61 26.89 -25.77
N VAL A 219 24.36 27.17 -26.16
CA VAL A 219 24.01 27.70 -27.49
C VAL A 219 22.88 28.72 -27.37
N ALA A 220 23.05 29.85 -28.05
CA ALA A 220 22.24 31.05 -27.95
C ALA A 220 21.04 31.07 -28.93
N ALA A 221 20.01 31.77 -28.46
CA ALA A 221 18.81 32.36 -29.06
C ALA A 221 18.63 32.46 -30.58
N VAL A 222 17.38 32.26 -31.04
CA VAL A 222 16.71 33.17 -32.00
C VAL A 222 15.23 33.36 -31.63
N VAL A 223 14.80 34.60 -31.81
CA VAL A 223 13.58 35.31 -31.40
C VAL A 223 12.35 34.93 -32.23
N GLY A 224 11.16 35.01 -31.61
CA GLY A 224 9.87 34.94 -32.32
C GLY A 224 8.68 35.49 -31.51
N VAL A 225 8.65 36.80 -31.25
CA VAL A 225 7.48 37.49 -30.68
C VAL A 225 6.57 37.94 -31.83
N SER A 226 5.37 37.35 -31.93
CA SER A 226 4.31 37.83 -32.82
C SER A 226 3.19 38.52 -32.04
N LYS A 227 2.93 39.75 -32.47
CA LYS A 227 1.97 40.75 -31.99
C LYS A 227 0.51 40.25 -32.10
N ILE A 228 -0.30 40.49 -31.07
CA ILE A 228 -1.74 40.76 -31.24
C ILE A 228 -2.11 41.95 -30.33
N LYS A 229 -2.33 43.12 -30.95
CA LYS A 229 -3.09 44.25 -30.40
C LYS A 229 -4.41 44.31 -31.16
N LYS A 230 -5.54 44.42 -30.45
CA LYS A 230 -6.79 45.15 -30.80
C LYS A 230 -7.72 45.03 -29.57
N ASN A 231 -7.80 46.08 -28.77
CA ASN A 231 -8.92 47.05 -28.72
C ASN A 231 -10.23 46.46 -28.17
N LEU A 232 -10.60 46.85 -26.94
CA LEU A 232 -11.92 47.43 -26.68
C LEU A 232 -11.91 48.23 -25.36
N LYS A 233 -11.92 49.57 -25.49
CA LYS A 233 -12.43 50.49 -24.47
C LYS A 233 -13.95 50.59 -24.69
N ARG A 234 -14.77 50.32 -23.67
CA ARG A 234 -15.93 51.13 -23.25
C ARG A 234 -16.72 50.40 -22.16
N LEU A 235 -17.07 51.19 -21.15
CA LEU A 235 -17.86 50.94 -19.93
C LEU A 235 -17.05 50.40 -18.75
#